data_AF-A0A016W7Y2-F1
#
_entry.id   AF-A0A016W7Y2-F1
#
_cell.length_a   1.000
_cell.length_b   1.000
_cell.length_c   1.000
_cell.angle_alpha   90.00
_cell.angle_beta   90.00
_cell.angle_gamma   90.00
#
_symmetry.space_group_name_H-M   'P 1'
#
loop_
_entity.id
_entity.type
_entity.pdbx_description
1 polymer ?
#
loop_
_entity_poly.entity_id
_entity_poly.type
_entity_poly.pdbx_seq_one_letter_code
_entity_poly.pdbx_strand_id
1 'polypeptide(L)'
;MSPEMLMRTGARQASPLDNPTFSLKDTGRPRVVFDISPVMENLKKIFLEFQPEECLPNEPLERMSHALLRHRRSQLAEPDLKVIGSLSFVQAMTFWETQIYAIGEWLMHCQEFAQLPLEEKMKLFKASWVIWQRFERITMSIELFGWRAVNEKVNPFSSS
;
A
#
# COMPACT_ATOMS: atom_id res chain seq x y z
N MET A 1 32.17 -9.23 54.95
CA MET A 1 30.98 -9.22 55.82
C MET A 1 30.56 -7.76 55.98
N SER A 2 29.46 -7.36 55.33
CA SER A 2 28.76 -6.06 55.48
C SER A 2 27.95 -6.05 56.80
N PRO A 3 27.33 -4.95 57.32
CA PRO A 3 26.50 -3.97 56.57
C PRO A 3 26.40 -2.48 57.06
N GLU A 4 25.95 -1.61 56.13
CA GLU A 4 24.94 -0.51 56.22
C GLU A 4 25.00 0.59 57.32
N MET A 5 24.57 1.85 57.18
CA MET A 5 23.88 2.67 56.16
C MET A 5 23.94 4.14 56.64
N LEU A 6 24.14 5.13 55.77
CA LEU A 6 23.56 6.48 55.95
C LEU A 6 23.55 7.27 54.63
N MET A 7 22.36 7.24 54.03
CA MET A 7 21.74 8.16 53.07
C MET A 7 22.47 9.49 52.80
N ARG A 8 22.86 9.71 51.54
CA ARG A 8 22.87 11.05 50.94
C ARG A 8 22.25 11.05 49.54
N THR A 9 21.22 11.87 49.46
CA THR A 9 20.39 12.28 48.33
C THR A 9 21.24 12.72 47.13
N GLY A 10 21.09 12.03 46.00
CA GLY A 10 21.63 12.44 44.70
C GLY A 10 20.51 12.43 43.67
N ALA A 11 20.24 13.60 43.10
CA ALA A 11 19.24 13.77 42.03
C ALA A 11 19.58 12.85 40.84
N ARG A 12 18.66 11.95 40.49
CA ARG A 12 18.72 11.22 39.22
C ARG A 12 18.37 12.20 38.11
N GLN A 13 19.39 12.71 37.43
CA GLN A 13 19.23 13.31 36.11
C GLN A 13 18.72 12.21 35.18
N ALA A 14 17.49 12.34 34.70
CA ALA A 14 16.96 11.50 33.64
C ALA A 14 17.77 11.75 32.38
N SER A 15 18.51 10.74 31.91
CA SER A 15 19.10 10.73 30.58
C SER A 15 17.98 10.89 29.55
N PRO A 16 18.05 11.84 28.61
CA PRO A 16 17.13 11.86 27.49
C PRO A 16 17.36 10.58 26.70
N LEU A 17 16.32 9.76 26.59
CA LEU A 17 16.31 8.61 25.69
C LEU A 17 16.74 9.11 24.31
N ASP A 18 17.85 8.57 23.82
CA ASP A 18 18.32 8.73 22.45
C ASP A 18 17.18 8.31 21.52
N ASN A 19 16.42 9.30 21.04
CA ASN A 19 15.63 9.13 19.84
C ASN A 19 16.65 8.84 18.74
N PRO A 20 16.63 7.69 18.07
CA PRO A 20 17.51 7.47 16.94
C PRO A 20 17.04 8.40 15.83
N THR A 21 17.59 9.61 15.80
CA THR A 21 17.55 10.49 14.64
C THR A 21 18.14 9.66 13.51
N PHE A 22 17.28 9.21 12.60
CA PHE A 22 17.67 8.51 11.40
C PHE A 22 18.48 9.51 10.55
N SER A 23 19.78 9.59 10.82
CA SER A 23 20.70 10.45 10.10
C SER A 23 20.89 9.85 8.71
N LEU A 24 20.10 10.36 7.76
CA LEU A 24 20.21 10.04 6.35
C LEU A 24 21.58 10.52 5.86
N LYS A 25 22.57 9.62 5.83
CA LYS A 25 23.91 9.89 5.31
C LYS A 25 23.84 10.66 3.99
N ASP A 26 24.68 11.69 3.85
CA ASP A 26 24.68 12.55 2.68
C ASP A 26 25.39 11.89 1.50
N THR A 27 24.61 11.33 0.58
CA THR A 27 25.11 10.53 -0.53
C THR A 27 25.44 11.34 -1.78
N GLY A 28 25.39 12.68 -1.73
CA GLY A 28 25.69 13.57 -2.87
C GLY A 28 24.77 13.40 -4.10
N ARG A 29 23.72 12.57 -3.99
CA ARG A 29 22.71 12.36 -5.03
C ARG A 29 21.47 13.22 -4.71
N PRO A 30 20.86 13.87 -5.72
CA PRO A 30 19.61 14.60 -5.50
C PRO A 30 18.55 13.62 -4.97
N ARG A 31 18.01 13.94 -3.79
CA ARG A 31 16.94 13.16 -3.15
C ARG A 31 15.61 13.71 -3.62
N VAL A 32 14.79 12.86 -4.22
CA VAL A 32 13.40 13.20 -4.54
C VAL A 32 12.56 12.83 -3.32
N VAL A 33 11.96 13.83 -2.70
CA VAL A 33 10.94 13.64 -1.66
C VAL A 33 9.59 13.71 -2.35
N PHE A 34 8.75 12.69 -2.15
CA PHE A 34 7.39 12.68 -2.65
C PHE A 34 6.42 12.85 -1.49
N ASP A 35 5.62 13.91 -1.53
CA ASP A 35 4.61 14.16 -0.52
C ASP A 35 3.40 13.26 -0.77
N ILE A 36 3.14 12.33 0.16
CA ILE A 36 2.00 11.42 0.11
C ILE A 36 0.75 11.99 0.80
N SER A 37 0.85 13.16 1.45
CA SER A 37 -0.26 13.77 2.19
C SER A 37 -1.52 13.95 1.32
N PRO A 38 -1.42 14.42 0.06
CA PRO A 38 -2.58 14.53 -0.84
C PRO A 38 -3.22 13.17 -1.13
N VAL A 39 -2.39 12.14 -1.29
CA VAL A 39 -2.87 10.76 -1.53
C VAL A 39 -3.63 10.25 -0.31
N MET A 40 -3.13 10.52 0.89
CA MET A 40 -3.80 10.14 2.13
C MET A 40 -5.11 10.89 2.35
N GLU A 41 -5.19 12.17 1.95
CA GLU A 41 -6.41 12.96 2.02
C GLU A 41 -7.49 12.45 1.05
N ASN A 42 -7.10 12.15 -0.20
CA ASN A 42 -8.03 11.60 -1.18
C ASN A 42 -8.51 10.20 -0.79
N LEU A 43 -7.64 9.36 -0.23
CA LEU A 43 -8.05 8.07 0.31
C LEU A 43 -9.08 8.20 1.44
N LYS A 44 -8.90 9.19 2.33
CA LYS A 44 -9.90 9.48 3.38
C LYS A 44 -11.24 9.92 2.77
N LYS A 45 -11.22 10.74 1.71
CA LYS A 45 -12.45 11.13 0.99
C LYS A 45 -13.18 9.90 0.45
N ILE A 46 -12.45 8.97 -0.19
CA ILE A 46 -13.03 7.69 -0.63
C ILE A 46 -13.71 6.97 0.54
N PHE A 47 -13.05 6.84 1.69
CA PHE A 47 -13.62 6.15 2.85
C PHE A 47 -14.83 6.82 3.51
N LEU A 48 -15.03 8.12 3.28
CA LEU A 48 -16.13 8.92 3.82
C LEU A 48 -17.30 9.05 2.86
N GLU A 49 -17.00 9.20 1.57
CA GLU A 49 -17.98 9.58 0.53
C GLU A 49 -18.40 8.40 -0.35
N PHE A 50 -17.72 7.25 -0.25
CA PHE A 50 -18.04 6.09 -1.07
C PHE A 50 -19.49 5.64 -0.90
N GLN A 51 -20.19 5.49 -2.03
CA GLN A 51 -21.53 4.93 -2.11
C GLN A 51 -21.51 3.73 -3.07
N PRO A 52 -21.89 2.53 -2.61
CA PRO A 52 -22.04 1.39 -3.50
C PRO A 52 -23.18 1.62 -4.50
N GLU A 53 -23.03 1.13 -5.73
CA GLU A 53 -24.10 1.17 -6.73
C GLU A 53 -25.35 0.42 -6.23
N GLU A 54 -26.53 0.96 -6.52
CA GLU A 54 -27.83 0.47 -6.00
C GLU A 54 -28.15 -1.00 -6.37
N CYS A 55 -27.55 -1.52 -7.44
CA CYS A 55 -27.80 -2.87 -7.96
C CYS A 55 -26.77 -3.92 -7.50
N LEU A 56 -25.92 -3.60 -6.51
CA LEU A 56 -24.91 -4.54 -6.05
C LEU A 56 -25.52 -5.67 -5.21
N PRO A 57 -24.96 -6.89 -5.28
CA PRO A 57 -25.35 -7.97 -4.40
C PRO A 57 -25.23 -7.58 -2.93
N ASN A 58 -26.16 -8.07 -2.11
CA ASN A 58 -26.15 -7.84 -0.66
C ASN A 58 -25.05 -8.64 0.05
N GLU A 59 -24.58 -9.73 -0.56
CA GLU A 59 -23.54 -10.59 0.01
C GLU A 59 -22.15 -9.94 -0.18
N PRO A 60 -21.36 -9.73 0.90
CA PRO A 60 -20.09 -9.00 0.83
C PRO A 60 -19.07 -9.61 -0.13
N LEU A 61 -18.93 -10.94 -0.18
CA LEU A 61 -17.95 -11.59 -1.05
C LEU A 61 -18.29 -11.42 -2.53
N GLU A 62 -19.55 -11.58 -2.91
CA GLU A 62 -20.06 -11.39 -4.27
C GLU A 62 -19.87 -9.93 -4.70
N ARG A 63 -20.17 -8.99 -3.80
CA ARG A 63 -19.98 -7.56 -4.07
C ARG A 63 -18.50 -7.19 -4.26
N MET A 64 -17.62 -7.71 -3.41
CA MET A 64 -16.17 -7.51 -3.54
C MET A 64 -15.61 -8.18 -4.79
N SER A 65 -16.13 -9.36 -5.17
CA SER A 65 -15.78 -10.06 -6.40
C SER A 65 -16.17 -9.22 -7.62
N HIS A 66 -17.39 -8.68 -7.64
CA HIS A 66 -17.86 -7.82 -8.71
C HIS A 66 -17.00 -6.55 -8.85
N ALA A 67 -16.68 -5.88 -7.73
CA ALA A 67 -15.80 -4.71 -7.71
C ALA A 67 -14.39 -5.04 -8.25
N LEU A 68 -13.83 -6.19 -7.87
CA LEU A 68 -12.53 -6.65 -8.35
C LEU A 68 -12.54 -6.91 -9.86
N LEU A 69 -13.56 -7.62 -10.37
CA LEU A 69 -13.69 -7.90 -11.79
C LEU A 69 -13.83 -6.62 -12.61
N ARG A 70 -14.56 -5.62 -12.10
CA ARG A 70 -14.66 -4.31 -12.73
C ARG A 70 -13.30 -3.62 -12.83
N HIS A 71 -12.54 -3.61 -11.74
CA HIS A 71 -11.18 -3.06 -11.71
C HIS A 71 -10.24 -3.77 -12.69
N ARG A 72 -10.35 -5.10 -12.82
CA ARG A 72 -9.55 -5.87 -13.76
C ARG A 72 -9.92 -5.61 -15.22
N ARG A 73 -11.20 -5.42 -15.53
CA ARG A 73 -11.63 -5.09 -16.91
C ARG A 73 -10.95 -3.83 -17.43
N SER A 74 -10.76 -2.80 -16.61
CA SER A 74 -10.03 -1.60 -17.07
C SER A 74 -8.55 -1.87 -17.32
N GLN A 75 -7.93 -2.81 -16.60
CA GLN A 75 -6.55 -3.24 -16.85
C GLN A 75 -6.42 -4.11 -18.11
N LEU A 76 -7.44 -4.93 -18.41
CA LEU A 76 -7.47 -5.84 -19.57
C LEU A 76 -7.98 -5.18 -20.86
N ALA A 77 -8.67 -4.04 -20.75
CA ALA A 77 -9.20 -3.29 -21.89
C ALA A 77 -8.11 -2.57 -22.70
N GLU A 78 -6.88 -2.47 -22.16
CA GLU A 78 -5.74 -1.95 -22.89
C GLU A 78 -5.32 -2.95 -23.98
N PRO A 79 -5.55 -2.63 -25.28
CA PRO A 79 -5.40 -3.59 -26.37
C PRO A 79 -3.95 -4.01 -26.62
N ASP A 80 -2.97 -3.24 -26.12
CA ASP A 80 -1.55 -3.51 -26.27
C ASP A 80 -0.82 -3.40 -24.93
N LEU A 81 -0.48 -4.54 -24.33
CA LEU A 81 0.45 -4.57 -23.21
C LEU A 81 1.85 -4.15 -23.69
N LYS A 82 2.22 -2.89 -23.46
CA LYS A 82 3.52 -2.36 -23.90
C LYS A 82 4.61 -2.69 -22.89
N VAL A 83 5.64 -3.39 -23.34
CA VAL A 83 6.88 -3.54 -22.58
C VAL A 83 7.61 -2.20 -22.57
N ILE A 84 7.64 -1.55 -21.42
CA ILE A 84 8.40 -0.31 -21.22
C ILE A 84 9.82 -0.64 -20.75
N GLY A 85 10.83 -0.08 -21.41
CA GLY A 85 12.24 -0.27 -21.04
C GLY A 85 12.69 0.60 -19.86
N SER A 86 11.95 1.66 -19.55
CA SER A 86 12.18 2.53 -18.40
C SER A 86 10.87 3.11 -17.88
N LEU A 87 10.80 3.31 -16.56
CA LEU A 87 9.68 3.92 -15.87
C LEU A 87 10.22 5.10 -15.06
N SER A 88 9.76 6.31 -15.34
CA SER A 88 10.15 7.48 -14.54
C SER A 88 9.54 7.41 -13.14
N PHE A 89 10.19 8.06 -12.17
CA PHE A 89 9.68 8.12 -10.80
C PHE A 89 8.27 8.70 -10.72
N VAL A 90 8.00 9.77 -11.48
CA VAL A 90 6.66 10.41 -11.52
C VAL A 90 5.62 9.43 -12.03
N GLN A 91 5.88 8.72 -13.13
CA GLN A 91 4.96 7.70 -13.66
C GLN A 91 4.72 6.57 -12.66
N ALA A 92 5.78 6.11 -11.98
CA ALA A 92 5.67 5.08 -10.94
C ALA A 92 4.77 5.54 -9.78
N MET A 93 4.92 6.79 -9.34
CA MET A 93 4.11 7.36 -8.26
C MET A 93 2.65 7.59 -8.69
N THR A 94 2.40 8.05 -9.91
CA THR A 94 1.04 8.16 -10.45
C THR A 94 0.35 6.80 -10.55
N PHE A 95 1.06 5.77 -11.02
CA PHE A 95 0.53 4.41 -11.03
C PHE A 95 0.23 3.91 -9.60
N TRP A 96 1.16 4.12 -8.67
CA TRP A 96 0.97 3.74 -7.28
C TRP A 96 -0.25 4.42 -6.65
N GLU A 97 -0.44 5.72 -6.89
CA GLU A 97 -1.59 6.48 -6.41
C GLU A 97 -2.92 5.89 -6.90
N THR A 98 -3.03 5.63 -8.21
CA THR A 98 -4.23 4.99 -8.78
C THR A 98 -4.52 3.62 -8.14
N GLN A 99 -3.49 2.81 -7.91
CA GLN A 99 -3.64 1.51 -7.26
C GLN A 99 -4.10 1.63 -5.80
N ILE A 100 -3.59 2.61 -5.06
CA ILE A 100 -4.01 2.86 -3.67
C ILE A 100 -5.50 3.19 -3.61
N TYR A 101 -5.98 4.07 -4.49
CA TYR A 101 -7.40 4.43 -4.54
C TYR A 101 -8.27 3.24 -4.94
N ALA A 102 -7.87 2.48 -5.95
CA ALA A 102 -8.62 1.30 -6.40
C ALA A 102 -8.75 0.24 -5.29
N ILE A 103 -7.68 -0.03 -4.54
CA ILE A 103 -7.74 -0.97 -3.40
C ILE A 103 -8.63 -0.40 -2.27
N GLY A 104 -8.57 0.92 -2.04
CA GLY A 104 -9.39 1.59 -1.04
C GLY A 104 -10.88 1.49 -1.36
N GLU A 105 -11.26 1.79 -2.60
CA GLU A 105 -12.61 1.66 -3.12
C GLU A 105 -13.08 0.19 -3.06
N TRP A 106 -12.24 -0.74 -3.50
CA TRP A 106 -12.54 -2.18 -3.44
C TRP A 106 -12.81 -2.67 -2.01
N LEU A 107 -12.05 -2.21 -1.01
CA LEU A 107 -12.30 -2.53 0.40
C LEU A 107 -13.61 -1.94 0.94
N MET A 108 -14.08 -0.80 0.41
CA MET A 108 -15.37 -0.22 0.79
C MET A 108 -16.57 -1.06 0.31
N HIS A 109 -16.36 -2.01 -0.60
CA HIS A 109 -17.35 -3.04 -0.92
C HIS A 109 -17.43 -4.17 0.13
N CYS A 110 -16.53 -4.25 1.12
CA CYS A 110 -16.73 -5.07 2.33
C CYS A 110 -17.60 -4.30 3.32
N GLN A 111 -18.75 -4.84 3.71
CA GLN A 111 -19.69 -4.12 4.58
C GLN A 111 -19.08 -3.86 5.96
N GLU A 112 -18.40 -4.86 6.49
CA GLU A 112 -17.75 -4.85 7.80
C GLU A 112 -16.65 -3.79 7.82
N PHE A 113 -15.86 -3.69 6.75
CA PHE A 113 -14.85 -2.63 6.59
C PHE A 113 -15.50 -1.25 6.46
N ALA A 114 -16.53 -1.11 5.63
CA ALA A 114 -17.20 0.16 5.37
C ALA A 114 -17.87 0.76 6.62
N GLN A 115 -18.28 -0.08 7.57
CA GLN A 115 -18.89 0.34 8.84
C GLN A 115 -17.86 0.80 9.89
N LEU A 116 -16.57 0.52 9.70
CA LEU A 116 -15.54 0.94 10.65
C LEU A 116 -15.42 2.48 10.72
N PRO A 117 -15.07 3.05 11.88
CA PRO A 117 -14.65 4.44 11.97
C PRO A 117 -13.47 4.74 11.04
N LEU A 118 -13.38 5.98 10.54
CA LEU A 118 -12.34 6.38 9.58
C LEU A 118 -10.92 5.99 10.05
N GLU A 119 -10.59 6.23 11.32
CA GLU A 119 -9.27 5.90 11.86
C GLU A 119 -8.97 4.40 11.81
N GLU A 120 -9.97 3.54 12.08
CA GLU A 120 -9.80 2.08 12.00
C GLU A 120 -9.71 1.61 10.54
N LYS A 121 -10.51 2.19 9.63
CA LYS A 121 -10.35 1.96 8.17
C LYS A 121 -8.93 2.28 7.71
N MET A 122 -8.40 3.43 8.12
CA MET A 122 -7.05 3.88 7.76
C MET A 122 -5.96 2.95 8.32
N LYS A 123 -6.08 2.49 9.57
CA LYS A 123 -5.14 1.53 10.17
C LYS A 123 -5.15 0.21 9.43
N LEU A 124 -6.33 -0.35 9.20
CA LEU A 124 -6.49 -1.64 8.54
C LEU A 124 -6.03 -1.59 7.08
N PHE A 125 -6.37 -0.51 6.37
CA PHE A 125 -5.88 -0.28 5.01
C PHE A 125 -4.35 -0.23 4.96
N LYS A 126 -3.71 0.57 5.83
CA LYS A 126 -2.24 0.68 5.88
C LYS A 126 -1.55 -0.67 6.12
N ALA A 127 -2.18 -1.56 6.89
CA ALA A 127 -1.65 -2.90 7.16
C ALA A 127 -1.88 -3.89 6.00
N SER A 128 -2.97 -3.75 5.24
CA SER A 128 -3.40 -4.77 4.27
C SER A 128 -3.09 -4.43 2.81
N TRP A 129 -2.97 -3.15 2.43
CA TRP A 129 -2.92 -2.75 1.02
C TRP A 129 -1.73 -3.35 0.24
N VAL A 130 -0.56 -3.49 0.88
CA VAL A 130 0.63 -4.09 0.25
C VAL A 130 0.39 -5.56 -0.09
N ILE A 131 -0.31 -6.28 0.80
CA ILE A 131 -0.65 -7.70 0.59
C ILE A 131 -1.60 -7.80 -0.61
N TRP A 132 -2.62 -6.95 -0.65
CA TRP A 132 -3.55 -6.91 -1.77
C TRP A 132 -2.90 -6.54 -3.09
N GLN A 133 -2.05 -5.52 -3.09
CA GLN A 133 -1.30 -5.13 -4.28
C GLN A 133 -0.45 -6.30 -4.82
N ARG A 134 0.19 -7.06 -3.93
CA ARG A 134 1.02 -8.20 -4.31
C ARG A 134 0.17 -9.35 -4.85
N PHE A 135 -0.94 -9.67 -4.19
CA PHE A 135 -1.88 -10.69 -4.65
C PHE A 135 -2.39 -10.35 -6.05
N GLU A 136 -2.87 -9.13 -6.25
CA GLU A 136 -3.45 -8.70 -7.52
C GLU A 136 -2.44 -8.75 -8.66
N ARG A 137 -1.20 -8.31 -8.40
CA ARG A 137 -0.12 -8.39 -9.39
C ARG A 137 0.15 -9.84 -9.82
N ILE A 138 0.16 -10.78 -8.88
CA ILE A 138 0.38 -12.20 -9.17
C ILE A 138 -0.78 -12.75 -10.00
N THR A 139 -2.02 -12.53 -9.56
CA THR A 139 -3.20 -13.04 -10.27
C THR A 139 -3.32 -12.46 -11.67
N MET A 140 -3.09 -11.16 -11.85
CA MET A 140 -3.12 -10.52 -13.17
C MET A 140 -1.98 -10.99 -14.07
N SER A 141 -0.79 -11.26 -13.51
CA SER A 141 0.32 -11.82 -14.31
C SER A 141 -0.01 -13.23 -14.81
N ILE A 142 -0.67 -14.05 -13.99
CA ILE A 142 -1.15 -15.37 -14.40
C ILE A 142 -2.25 -15.23 -15.46
N GLU A 143 -3.19 -14.30 -15.28
CA GLU A 143 -4.27 -14.05 -16.25
C GLU A 143 -3.72 -13.61 -17.61
N LEU A 144 -2.75 -12.69 -17.62
CA LEU A 144 -2.18 -12.11 -18.84
C LEU A 144 -1.19 -13.04 -19.57
N PHE A 145 -0.38 -13.80 -18.83
CA PHE A 145 0.73 -14.58 -19.41
C PHE A 145 0.58 -16.09 -19.22
N GLY A 146 -0.44 -16.55 -18.51
CA GLY A 146 -0.64 -17.97 -18.16
C GLY A 146 0.53 -18.55 -17.37
N TRP A 147 0.76 -19.86 -17.55
CA TRP A 147 1.87 -20.59 -16.91
C TRP A 147 3.27 -20.07 -17.27
N ARG A 148 3.40 -19.25 -18.32
CA ARG A 148 4.69 -18.62 -18.68
C ARG A 148 5.17 -17.66 -17.59
N ALA A 149 4.27 -16.97 -16.89
CA ALA A 149 4.63 -16.10 -15.75
C ALA A 149 5.28 -16.87 -14.58
N VAL A 150 5.01 -18.17 -14.45
CA VAL A 150 5.54 -19.02 -13.36
C VAL A 150 6.84 -19.71 -13.78
N ASN A 151 6.95 -20.10 -15.06
CA ASN A 151 8.01 -20.97 -15.56
C ASN A 151 9.14 -20.22 -16.26
N GLU A 152 8.86 -19.11 -16.93
CA GLU A 152 9.90 -18.29 -17.54
C GLU A 152 10.44 -17.34 -16.48
N LYS A 153 11.59 -17.68 -15.86
CA LYS A 153 12.46 -16.64 -15.29
C LYS A 153 12.96 -15.81 -16.47
N VAL A 154 12.15 -14.87 -16.95
CA VAL A 154 12.58 -13.86 -17.92
C VAL A 154 13.67 -13.08 -17.21
N ASN A 155 14.92 -13.41 -17.52
CA ASN A 155 16.09 -12.71 -17.05
C ASN A 155 16.36 -11.63 -18.10
N PRO A 156 16.01 -10.35 -17.88
CA PRO A 156 16.10 -9.32 -18.91
C PRO A 156 17.55 -8.94 -19.27
N PHE A 157 18.54 -9.72 -18.79
CA PHE A 157 19.97 -9.55 -19.04
C PHE A 157 20.60 -10.76 -19.73
N SER A 158 19.82 -11.75 -20.18
CA SER A 158 20.33 -12.86 -20.99
C SER A 158 19.89 -12.73 -22.44
N SER A 159 20.44 -11.75 -23.14
CA SER A 159 20.53 -11.77 -24.59
C SER A 159 21.83 -11.09 -25.00
N SER A 160 22.61 -11.85 -25.77
CA SER A 160 23.97 -11.65 -26.26
C SER A 160 24.21 -10.37 -27.06
#